data_AF-A0A5Z9VM62-F1
#
_entry.id   AF-A0A5Z9VM62-F1
#
_cell.length_a   1.000
_cell.length_b   1.000
_cell.length_c   1.000
_cell.angle_alpha   90.00
_cell.angle_beta   90.00
_cell.angle_gamma   90.00
#
_symmetry.space_group_name_H-M   'P 1'
#
loop_
_entity.id
_entity.type
_entity.pdbx_description
1 polymer ?
#
loop_
_entity_poly.entity_id
_entity_poly.type
_entity_poly.pdbx_seq_one_letter_code
_entity_poly.pdbx_strand_id
1 'polypeptide(L)'
;GASFTPSGITREEVTGSRVYGWKGKPRAAKLECKIPGGGDIGLDEIIGWENITAEFQADTGETWMMANAWQADEPKNDGGEISLVLMAKQSKRIA
;
A
#
# COMPACT_ATOMS: atom_id res chain seq x y z
N GLY A 1 -5.29 8.59 -9.10
CA GLY A 1 -5.19 7.15 -9.41
C GLY A 1 -4.59 6.40 -8.23
N ALA A 2 -4.81 5.10 -8.13
CA ALA A 2 -4.32 4.29 -7.00
C ALA A 2 -3.71 2.95 -7.46
N SER A 3 -2.72 2.47 -6.71
CA SER A 3 -2.06 1.17 -6.90
C SER A 3 -2.05 0.43 -5.57
N PHE A 4 -2.39 -0.85 -5.60
CA PHE A 4 -2.48 -1.69 -4.41
C PHE A 4 -1.66 -2.96 -4.56
N THR A 5 -0.86 -3.26 -3.54
CA THR A 5 -0.10 -4.50 -3.41
C THR A 5 -0.52 -5.22 -2.13
N PRO A 6 -1.15 -6.41 -2.20
CA PRO A 6 -1.54 -7.14 -1.01
C PRO A 6 -0.33 -7.70 -0.26
N SER A 7 -0.47 -7.85 1.06
CA SER A 7 0.51 -8.54 1.90
C SER A 7 0.67 -10.01 1.48
N GLY A 8 1.86 -10.57 1.67
CA GLY A 8 2.11 -11.98 1.36
C GLY A 8 3.59 -12.32 1.35
N ILE A 9 4.00 -13.12 0.36
CA ILE A 9 5.39 -13.53 0.19
C ILE A 9 5.81 -13.18 -1.24
N THR A 10 6.84 -12.35 -1.37
CA THR A 10 7.57 -12.20 -2.64
C THR A 10 8.41 -13.45 -2.86
N ARG A 11 8.26 -14.07 -4.02
CA ARG A 11 9.00 -15.29 -4.39
C ARG A 11 10.08 -14.94 -5.41
N GLU A 12 11.30 -15.30 -5.09
CA GLU A 12 12.47 -15.10 -5.95
C GLU A 12 12.97 -16.48 -6.39
N GLU A 13 12.98 -16.77 -7.68
CA GLU A 13 13.39 -18.06 -8.23
C GLU A 13 14.87 -18.31 -7.95
N VAL A 14 15.22 -19.54 -7.56
CA VAL A 14 16.61 -19.98 -7.36
C VAL A 14 16.97 -20.97 -8.47
N THR A 15 17.83 -20.54 -9.39
CA THR A 15 18.20 -21.31 -10.57
C THR A 15 19.71 -21.34 -10.78
N GLY A 16 20.22 -22.51 -11.19
CA GLY A 16 21.60 -22.75 -11.63
C GLY A 16 21.59 -23.62 -12.88
N SER A 17 22.18 -24.82 -12.84
CA SER A 17 22.07 -25.77 -13.97
C SER A 17 20.65 -26.33 -14.18
N ARG A 18 19.76 -26.14 -13.20
CA ARG A 18 18.31 -26.36 -13.28
C ARG A 18 17.60 -25.43 -12.28
N VAL A 19 16.27 -25.36 -12.35
CA VAL A 19 15.44 -24.67 -11.37
C VAL A 19 15.44 -25.47 -10.06
N TYR A 20 15.87 -24.85 -8.96
CA TYR A 20 15.92 -25.48 -7.63
C TYR A 20 14.70 -25.15 -6.77
N GLY A 21 13.92 -24.13 -7.13
CA GLY A 21 12.76 -23.68 -6.37
C GLY A 21 12.75 -22.16 -6.20
N TRP A 22 12.31 -21.67 -5.04
CA TRP A 22 12.24 -20.23 -4.74
C TRP A 22 12.62 -19.92 -3.29
N LYS A 23 13.11 -18.69 -3.07
CA LYS A 23 13.27 -18.07 -1.75
C LYS A 23 12.16 -17.07 -1.51
N GLY A 24 11.58 -17.10 -0.31
CA GLY A 24 10.49 -16.21 0.10
C GLY A 24 10.97 -15.05 0.95
N LYS A 25 10.49 -13.85 0.65
CA LYS A 25 10.62 -12.68 1.53
C LYS A 25 9.23 -12.20 1.94
N PRO A 26 8.94 -12.03 3.25
CA PRO A 26 7.68 -11.44 3.69
C PRO A 26 7.46 -10.07 3.02
N ARG A 27 6.25 -9.82 2.54
CA ARG A 27 5.84 -8.59 1.88
C ARG A 27 4.68 -7.97 2.65
N ALA A 28 4.86 -6.73 3.10
CA ALA A 28 3.79 -5.92 3.68
C ALA A 28 2.76 -5.52 2.61
N ALA A 29 1.56 -5.15 3.03
CA ALA A 29 0.60 -4.51 2.14
C ALA A 29 1.03 -3.07 1.87
N LYS A 30 0.83 -2.59 0.63
CA LYS A 30 1.16 -1.24 0.20
C LYS A 30 0.00 -0.68 -0.63
N LEU A 31 -0.46 0.53 -0.29
CA LEU A 31 -1.42 1.31 -1.07
C LEU A 31 -0.77 2.64 -1.42
N GLU A 32 -0.71 2.95 -2.71
CA GLU A 32 -0.21 4.20 -3.24
C GLU A 32 -1.36 4.93 -3.91
N CYS A 33 -1.65 6.16 -3.52
CA CYS A 33 -2.71 6.93 -4.15
C CYS A 33 -2.37 8.41 -4.24
N LYS A 34 -3.07 9.09 -5.16
CA LYS A 34 -3.10 10.55 -5.24
C LYS A 34 -4.51 11.02 -4.96
N ILE A 35 -4.64 11.95 -4.01
CA ILE A 35 -5.90 12.61 -3.67
C ILE A 35 -5.83 14.09 -4.04
N PRO A 36 -6.95 14.74 -4.38
CA PRO A 36 -6.95 16.19 -4.57
C PRO A 36 -6.56 16.89 -3.26
N GLY A 37 -5.60 17.80 -3.35
CA GLY A 37 -5.23 18.71 -2.27
C GLY A 37 -6.22 19.88 -2.16
N GLY A 38 -6.21 20.57 -1.02
CA GLY A 38 -7.02 21.76 -0.79
C GLY A 38 -8.31 21.55 0.00
N GLY A 39 -8.47 20.42 0.69
CA GLY A 39 -9.49 20.21 1.72
C GLY A 39 -8.96 20.39 3.15
N ASP A 40 -9.69 19.85 4.14
CA ASP A 40 -9.31 19.87 5.56
C ASP A 40 -8.11 18.98 5.92
N ILE A 41 -7.63 18.16 4.98
CA ILE A 41 -6.54 17.21 5.22
C ILE A 41 -5.19 17.89 4.95
N GLY A 42 -4.46 18.17 6.02
CA GLY A 42 -3.12 18.74 5.99
C GLY A 42 -2.03 17.68 5.73
N LEU A 43 -0.91 18.11 5.14
CA LEU A 43 0.27 17.24 4.97
C LEU A 43 0.87 16.82 6.33
N ASP A 44 0.78 17.72 7.32
CA ASP A 44 1.18 17.52 8.71
C ASP A 44 0.31 16.48 9.42
N GLU A 45 -0.98 16.42 9.11
CA GLU A 45 -1.87 15.37 9.62
C GLU A 45 -1.54 14.01 8.99
N ILE A 46 -1.40 13.98 7.67
CA ILE A 46 -1.14 12.75 6.90
C ILE A 46 0.15 12.08 7.37
N ILE A 47 1.23 12.83 7.57
CA ILE A 47 2.50 12.27 8.02
C ILE A 47 2.41 11.68 9.44
N GLY A 48 1.41 12.09 10.23
CA GLY A 48 1.13 11.54 11.55
C GLY A 48 0.26 10.28 11.57
N TRP A 49 -0.22 9.80 10.42
CA TRP A 49 -1.05 8.60 10.36
C TRP A 49 -0.25 7.33 10.66
N GLU A 50 -0.47 6.73 11.84
CA GLU A 50 0.22 5.51 12.28
C GLU A 50 -0.71 4.32 12.58
N ASN A 51 -2.01 4.55 12.67
CA ASN A 51 -2.99 3.52 13.03
C ASN A 51 -4.35 3.76 12.36
N ILE A 52 -4.34 3.89 11.03
CA ILE A 52 -5.57 4.09 10.25
C ILE A 52 -6.05 2.77 9.64
N THR A 53 -7.33 2.72 9.29
CA THR A 53 -7.88 1.66 8.45
C THR A 53 -8.05 2.19 7.04
N ALA A 54 -7.39 1.55 6.07
CA ALA A 54 -7.55 1.88 4.66
C ALA A 54 -8.29 0.77 3.93
N GLU A 55 -9.26 1.16 3.11
CA GLU A 55 -9.99 0.26 2.22
C GLU A 55 -9.64 0.61 0.77
N PHE A 56 -9.34 -0.42 -0.02
CA PHE A 56 -9.07 -0.30 -1.44
C PHE A 56 -10.07 -1.15 -2.21
N GLN A 57 -10.84 -0.49 -3.07
CA GLN A 57 -11.71 -1.15 -4.03
C GLN A 57 -11.01 -1.16 -5.39
N ALA A 58 -10.73 -2.37 -5.90
CA ALA A 58 -10.17 -2.55 -7.23
C ALA A 58 -11.26 -2.36 -8.29
N ASP A 59 -10.88 -1.90 -9.48
CA ASP A 59 -11.77 -1.82 -10.64
C ASP A 59 -12.34 -3.18 -11.06
N THR A 60 -11.69 -4.27 -10.63
CA THR A 60 -12.15 -5.65 -10.81
C THR A 60 -13.29 -6.05 -9.85
N GLY A 61 -13.69 -5.18 -8.93
CA GLY A 61 -14.74 -5.39 -7.94
C GLY A 61 -14.27 -6.00 -6.61
N GLU A 62 -13.00 -6.38 -6.49
CA GLU A 62 -12.45 -6.89 -5.23
C GLU A 62 -12.21 -5.75 -4.24
N THR A 63 -12.51 -5.98 -2.97
CA THR A 63 -12.25 -5.01 -1.90
C THR A 63 -11.26 -5.57 -0.89
N TRP A 64 -10.27 -4.76 -0.56
CA TRP A 64 -9.18 -5.11 0.34
C TRP A 64 -9.13 -4.11 1.50
N MET A 65 -8.87 -4.62 2.70
CA MET A 65 -8.74 -3.83 3.91
C MET A 65 -7.32 -3.94 4.47
N MET A 66 -6.76 -2.80 4.85
CA MET A 66 -5.48 -2.65 5.56
C MET A 66 -5.76 -2.05 6.94
N ALA A 67 -5.76 -2.88 7.98
CA ALA A 67 -5.94 -2.44 9.36
C ALA A 67 -4.59 -2.07 9.98
N ASN A 68 -4.59 -1.05 10.85
CA ASN A 68 -3.38 -0.53 11.50
C ASN A 68 -2.32 -0.11 10.46
N ALA A 69 -2.77 0.55 9.39
CA ALA A 69 -1.90 1.10 8.37
C ALA A 69 -1.25 2.40 8.85
N TRP A 70 -0.08 2.70 8.31
CA TRP A 70 0.67 3.93 8.57
C TRP A 70 1.13 4.55 7.26
N GLN A 71 1.31 5.87 7.26
CA GLN A 71 1.98 6.58 6.18
C GLN A 71 3.48 6.24 6.21
N ALA A 72 4.00 5.72 5.11
CA ALA A 72 5.37 5.22 5.02
C ALA A 72 6.34 6.21 4.35
N ASP A 73 5.87 6.96 3.35
CA ASP A 73 6.67 7.95 2.65
C ASP A 73 6.26 9.38 3.02
N GLU A 74 7.13 10.35 2.78
CA GLU A 74 6.82 11.76 2.98
C GLU A 74 5.69 12.19 2.02
N PRO A 75 4.52 12.61 2.52
CA PRO A 75 3.43 13.06 1.68
C PRO A 75 3.83 14.36 1.00
N LYS A 76 3.52 14.47 -0.29
CA LYS A 76 3.89 15.64 -1.11
C LYS A 76 2.69 16.16 -1.84
N ASN A 77 2.52 17.49 -1.81
CA ASN A 77 1.59 18.19 -2.69
C ASN A 77 2.34 18.61 -3.95
N ASP A 78 1.90 18.11 -5.10
CA ASP A 78 2.41 18.48 -6.41
C ASP A 78 1.23 18.83 -7.32
N GLY A 79 1.21 20.07 -7.80
CA GLY A 79 0.16 20.55 -8.71
C GLY A 79 -1.27 20.48 -8.16
N GLY A 80 -1.46 20.46 -6.82
CA GLY A 80 -2.78 20.32 -6.21
C GLY A 80 -3.22 18.87 -5.99
N GLU A 81 -2.32 17.89 -6.16
CA GLU A 81 -2.54 16.51 -5.75
C GLU A 81 -1.60 16.14 -4.60
N ILE A 82 -2.13 15.49 -3.55
CA ILE A 82 -1.35 14.93 -2.47
C ILE A 82 -1.06 13.46 -2.75
N SER A 83 0.22 13.11 -2.80
CA SER A 83 0.68 11.72 -2.94
C SER A 83 0.80 11.04 -1.58
N LEU A 84 0.22 9.85 -1.46
CA LEU A 84 0.09 9.06 -0.24
C LEU A 84 0.65 7.65 -0.46
N VAL A 85 1.33 7.12 0.57
CA VAL A 85 1.86 5.76 0.57
C VAL A 85 1.57 5.14 1.92
N LEU A 86 0.52 4.32 1.97
CA LEU A 86 0.12 3.60 3.17
C LEU A 86 0.71 2.20 3.15
N MET A 87 1.26 1.78 4.28
CA MET A 87 1.72 0.42 4.49
C MET A 87 1.00 -0.21 5.67
N ALA A 88 0.80 -1.54 5.60
CA ALA A 88 0.27 -2.32 6.72
C ALA A 88 0.94 -3.69 6.75
N LYS A 89 1.08 -4.27 7.95
CA LYS A 89 1.66 -5.63 8.10
C LYS A 89 0.88 -6.66 7.30
N GLN A 90 -0.45 -6.55 7.29
CA GLN A 90 -1.35 -7.47 6.61
C GLN A 90 -2.46 -6.70 5.89
N SER A 91 -2.92 -7.27 4.78
CA SER A 91 -4.17 -6.89 4.11
C SER A 91 -5.09 -8.10 4.04
N LYS A 92 -6.39 -7.87 4.18
CA LYS A 92 -7.41 -8.92 4.06
C LYS A 92 -8.38 -8.56 2.94
N ARG A 93 -8.70 -9.54 2.09
CA ARG A 93 -9.82 -9.40 1.15
C ARG A 93 -11.14 -9.49 1.91
N ILE A 94 -12.03 -8.55 1.66
CA ILE A 94 -13.31 -8.41 2.38
C ILE A 94 -14.54 -8.47 1.45
N ALA A 95 -14.36 -8.32 0.14
CA ALA A 95 -15.35 -8.62 -0.90
C ALA A 95 -14.66 -9.04 -2.21
#